data_AF-A0A9N9K3T7-F1
#
_entry.id   AF-A0A9N9K3T7-F1
#
_cell.length_a   1.000
_cell.length_b   1.000
_cell.length_c   1.000
_cell.angle_alpha   90.00
_cell.angle_beta   90.00
_cell.angle_gamma   90.00
#
_symmetry.space_group_name_H-M   'P 1'
#
loop_
_entity.id
_entity.type
_entity.pdbx_description
1 polymer ?
#
loop_
_entity_poly.entity_id
_entity_poly.type
_entity_poly.pdbx_seq_one_letter_code
_entity_poly.pdbx_strand_id
1 'polypeptide(L)'
;NGIRLRLNIVDTPGYGDQVNNENCWEPIIKYIKDQHSAYLRKELTAMRERYIQDTRIHCCLFFISPTGHALKPIDIVVLKKLSEVVNVVPVIAKSDSLTMEERVAFKRRIKSELGFHNIKLYPYDSDELDDTERNLNDSIKQIIPFAIVGSEKNVVIDGKSVRGRRNRWGVINVENEQHCEFVHLRDFLTRTHLQDLIETTAQIHYEAFRSKQ
;
A
#
# COMPACT_ATOMS: atom_id res chain seq x y z
N ASN A 1 -0.76 10.67 -23.45
CA ASN A 1 -1.40 10.80 -22.11
C ASN A 1 -0.55 11.70 -21.23
N GLY A 2 -0.72 13.02 -21.35
CA GLY A 2 0.11 14.05 -20.71
C GLY A 2 -0.46 14.56 -19.38
N ILE A 3 -1.05 13.68 -18.56
CA ILE A 3 -1.60 14.06 -17.25
C ILE A 3 -0.42 14.31 -16.30
N ARG A 4 -0.35 15.52 -15.73
CA ARG A 4 0.64 15.87 -14.72
C ARG A 4 0.15 15.41 -13.35
N LEU A 5 0.75 14.34 -12.84
CA LEU A 5 0.52 13.84 -11.48
C LEU A 5 1.60 14.37 -10.53
N ARG A 6 1.20 14.98 -9.40
CA ARG A 6 2.10 15.27 -8.29
C ARG A 6 2.05 14.11 -7.30
N LEU A 7 3.01 13.21 -7.42
CA LEU A 7 3.15 12.07 -6.51
C LEU A 7 4.08 12.44 -5.35
N ASN A 8 3.61 12.29 -4.12
CA ASN A 8 4.41 12.45 -2.90
C ASN A 8 4.59 11.08 -2.25
N ILE A 9 5.83 10.70 -1.96
CA ILE A 9 6.17 9.45 -1.26
C ILE A 9 6.75 9.84 0.09
N VAL A 10 6.15 9.33 1.17
CA VAL A 10 6.63 9.52 2.54
C VAL A 10 7.30 8.24 2.98
N ASP A 11 8.60 8.32 3.26
CA ASP A 11 9.36 7.21 3.82
C ASP A 11 9.23 7.21 5.36
N THR A 12 9.16 6.02 5.95
CA THR A 12 8.95 5.84 7.39
C THR A 12 10.07 5.01 8.00
N PRO A 13 10.53 5.33 9.22
CA PRO A 13 11.43 4.44 9.96
C PRO A 13 10.84 3.03 10.09
N GLY A 14 11.71 2.01 10.07
CA GLY A 14 11.31 0.64 10.34
C GLY A 14 10.80 0.46 11.78
N TYR A 15 9.93 -0.53 11.99
CA TYR A 15 9.46 -0.97 13.30
C TYR A 15 9.81 -2.45 13.51
N GLY A 16 9.83 -2.91 14.75
CA GLY A 16 10.09 -4.32 15.09
C GLY A 16 11.54 -4.66 15.39
N ASP A 17 12.46 -3.69 15.39
CA ASP A 17 13.89 -3.89 15.68
C ASP A 17 14.25 -3.71 17.16
N GLN A 18 13.31 -3.24 17.99
CA GLN A 18 13.54 -2.99 19.42
C GLN A 18 13.16 -4.22 20.26
N VAL A 19 13.67 -4.28 21.50
CA VAL A 19 13.28 -5.33 22.47
C VAL A 19 11.81 -5.17 22.89
N ASN A 20 11.40 -3.92 23.15
CA ASN A 20 9.99 -3.57 23.32
C ASN A 20 9.51 -2.78 22.10
N ASN A 21 8.50 -3.30 21.40
CA ASN A 21 7.87 -2.66 20.24
C ASN A 21 6.43 -2.21 20.53
N GLU A 22 6.04 -2.11 21.80
CA GLU A 22 4.77 -1.49 22.17
C GLU A 22 4.65 -0.10 21.53
N ASN A 23 3.48 0.19 20.98
CA ASN A 23 3.14 1.49 20.39
C ASN A 23 4.05 1.94 19.23
N CYS A 24 4.77 1.02 18.57
CA CYS A 24 5.64 1.35 17.44
C CYS A 24 4.90 2.01 16.25
N TRP A 25 3.57 1.86 16.16
CA TRP A 25 2.72 2.49 15.16
C TRP A 25 2.34 3.94 15.47
N GLU A 26 2.51 4.42 16.71
CA GLU A 26 2.07 5.76 17.13
C GLU A 26 2.66 6.90 16.29
N PRO A 27 3.97 6.93 15.96
CA PRO A 27 4.52 8.00 15.14
C PRO A 27 3.88 8.07 13.75
N ILE A 28 3.60 6.91 13.14
CA ILE A 28 2.99 6.81 11.81
C ILE A 28 1.54 7.29 11.87
N ILE A 29 0.76 6.81 12.84
CA ILE A 29 -0.64 7.22 13.02
C ILE A 29 -0.74 8.70 13.34
N LYS A 30 0.16 9.21 14.20
CA LYS A 30 0.23 10.63 14.53
C LYS A 30 0.48 11.46 13.26
N TYR A 31 1.43 11.05 12.43
CA TYR A 31 1.71 11.75 11.17
C TYR A 31 0.49 11.80 10.24
N ILE A 32 -0.24 10.68 10.07
CA ILE A 32 -1.47 10.62 9.26
C ILE A 32 -2.54 11.58 9.84
N LYS A 33 -2.77 11.53 11.15
CA LYS A 33 -3.73 12.42 11.83
C LYS A 33 -3.33 13.89 11.77
N ASP A 34 -2.04 14.20 11.81
CA ASP A 34 -1.53 15.56 11.65
C ASP A 34 -1.85 16.09 10.25
N GLN A 35 -1.78 15.26 9.20
CA GLN A 35 -2.19 15.66 7.85
C GLN A 35 -3.69 15.92 7.76
N HIS A 36 -4.53 15.06 8.35
CA HIS A 36 -5.97 15.31 8.44
C HIS A 36 -6.30 16.60 9.20
N SER A 37 -5.61 16.84 10.32
CA SER A 37 -5.75 18.07 11.12
C SER A 37 -5.36 19.32 10.33
N ALA A 38 -4.25 19.25 9.59
CA ALA A 38 -3.80 20.35 8.74
C ALA A 38 -4.80 20.68 7.63
N TYR A 39 -5.40 19.64 7.02
CA TYR A 39 -6.45 19.81 6.03
C TYR A 39 -7.71 20.45 6.64
N LEU A 40 -8.18 19.93 7.78
CA LEU A 40 -9.36 20.44 8.50
C LEU A 40 -9.22 21.91 8.89
N ARG A 41 -8.06 22.33 9.40
CA ARG A 41 -7.80 23.75 9.73
C ARG A 41 -7.97 24.67 8.52
N LYS A 42 -7.51 24.24 7.34
CA LYS A 42 -7.67 25.00 6.09
C LYS A 42 -9.12 25.01 5.62
N GLU A 43 -9.84 23.90 5.77
CA GLU A 43 -11.26 23.79 5.42
C GLU A 43 -12.14 24.73 6.27
N LEU A 44 -11.84 24.85 7.57
CA LEU A 44 -12.59 25.68 8.53
C LEU A 44 -12.26 27.18 8.44
N THR A 45 -11.20 27.57 7.71
CA THR A 45 -10.79 28.98 7.63
C THR A 45 -11.77 29.79 6.79
N ALA A 46 -12.24 30.95 7.30
CA ALA A 46 -13.22 31.80 6.63
C ALA A 46 -12.74 32.32 5.26
N MET A 47 -11.45 32.67 5.13
CA MET A 47 -10.81 33.01 3.86
C MET A 47 -10.17 31.76 3.25
N ARG A 48 -11.00 30.78 2.87
CA ARG A 48 -10.49 29.55 2.24
C ARG A 48 -9.90 29.85 0.86
N GLU A 49 -8.73 29.27 0.60
CA GLU A 49 -8.17 29.23 -0.75
C GLU A 49 -9.13 28.45 -1.68
N ARG A 50 -9.19 28.84 -2.97
CA ARG A 50 -10.01 28.13 -3.97
C ARG A 50 -9.57 26.67 -4.13
N TYR A 51 -8.29 26.37 -3.89
CA TYR A 51 -7.70 25.05 -3.98
C TYR A 51 -6.88 24.77 -2.73
N ILE A 52 -7.42 23.94 -1.83
CA ILE A 52 -6.67 23.49 -0.65
C ILE A 52 -5.66 22.44 -1.12
N GLN A 53 -4.37 22.68 -0.88
CA GLN A 53 -3.35 21.67 -1.13
C GLN A 53 -3.58 20.45 -0.22
N ASP A 54 -3.94 19.32 -0.83
CA ASP A 54 -4.10 18.05 -0.13
C ASP A 54 -2.74 17.44 0.20
N THR A 55 -2.53 17.13 1.47
CA THR A 55 -1.33 16.50 2.04
C THR A 55 -1.67 15.21 2.80
N ARG A 56 -2.95 14.82 2.82
CA ARG A 56 -3.42 13.59 3.46
C ARG A 56 -2.80 12.39 2.77
N ILE A 57 -2.61 11.32 3.53
CA ILE A 57 -2.04 10.08 3.02
C ILE A 57 -3.16 9.26 2.39
N HIS A 58 -3.12 9.10 1.06
CA HIS A 58 -4.18 8.39 0.33
C HIS A 58 -4.02 6.87 0.33
N CYS A 59 -2.80 6.38 0.53
CA CYS A 59 -2.47 4.96 0.52
C CYS A 59 -1.21 4.68 1.38
N CYS A 60 -1.27 3.63 2.18
CA CYS A 60 -0.16 3.10 2.96
C CYS A 60 0.22 1.72 2.41
N LEU A 61 1.42 1.61 1.84
CA LEU A 61 1.99 0.32 1.44
C LEU A 61 2.59 -0.37 2.67
N PHE A 62 1.98 -1.48 3.07
CA PHE A 62 2.45 -2.24 4.23
C PHE A 62 3.35 -3.40 3.79
N PHE A 63 4.64 -3.30 4.09
CA PHE A 63 5.65 -4.28 3.67
C PHE A 63 5.71 -5.46 4.63
N ILE A 64 5.30 -6.63 4.15
CA ILE A 64 5.37 -7.91 4.84
C ILE A 64 6.69 -8.58 4.49
N SER A 65 7.41 -9.05 5.51
CA SER A 65 8.66 -9.79 5.32
C SER A 65 8.40 -11.15 4.67
N PRO A 66 9.20 -11.59 3.67
CA PRO A 66 9.03 -12.86 2.98
C PRO A 66 9.54 -14.04 3.82
N THR A 67 8.88 -14.33 4.93
CA THR A 67 9.29 -15.42 5.84
C THR A 67 8.83 -16.80 5.37
N GLY A 68 7.85 -16.88 4.47
CA GLY A 68 7.20 -18.13 4.05
C GLY A 68 6.25 -18.73 5.10
N HIS A 69 6.12 -18.11 6.27
CA HIS A 69 5.31 -18.58 7.39
C HIS A 69 4.02 -17.76 7.55
N ALA A 70 3.68 -17.42 8.78
CA ALA A 70 2.55 -16.59 9.18
C ALA A 70 2.97 -15.11 9.26
N LEU A 71 1.99 -14.21 9.25
CA LEU A 71 2.14 -12.82 9.65
C LEU A 71 2.67 -12.75 11.09
N LYS A 72 3.57 -11.81 11.34
CA LYS A 72 4.05 -11.60 12.70
C LYS A 72 2.91 -11.05 13.56
N PRO A 73 2.80 -11.42 14.85
CA PRO A 73 1.81 -10.85 15.75
C PRO A 73 1.84 -9.31 15.80
N ILE A 74 3.04 -8.71 15.74
CA ILE A 74 3.21 -7.27 15.66
C ILE A 74 2.59 -6.67 14.39
N ASP A 75 2.77 -7.32 13.23
CA ASP A 75 2.22 -6.85 11.96
C ASP A 75 0.69 -6.85 12.02
N ILE A 76 0.08 -7.85 12.64
CA ILE A 76 -1.37 -7.95 12.84
C ILE A 76 -1.89 -6.74 13.65
N VAL A 77 -1.21 -6.38 14.74
CA VAL A 77 -1.61 -5.23 15.57
C VAL A 77 -1.44 -3.92 14.81
N VAL A 78 -0.31 -3.73 14.12
CA VAL A 78 -0.04 -2.52 13.33
C VAL A 78 -1.05 -2.38 12.19
N LEU A 79 -1.32 -3.47 11.44
CA LEU A 79 -2.29 -3.47 10.35
C LEU A 79 -3.68 -3.06 10.81
N LYS A 80 -4.16 -3.61 11.94
CA LYS A 80 -5.44 -3.22 12.53
C LYS A 80 -5.50 -1.73 12.83
N LYS A 81 -4.46 -1.19 13.47
CA LYS A 81 -4.39 0.23 13.83
C LYS A 81 -4.29 1.15 12.62
N LEU A 82 -3.57 0.75 11.57
CA LEU A 82 -3.45 1.53 10.34
C LEU A 82 -4.74 1.50 9.51
N SER A 83 -5.42 0.35 9.41
CA SER A 83 -6.66 0.22 8.63
C SER A 83 -7.81 1.12 9.12
N GLU A 84 -7.75 1.59 10.37
CA GLU A 84 -8.73 2.52 10.94
C GLU A 84 -8.55 3.97 10.48
N VAL A 85 -7.39 4.33 9.93
CA VAL A 85 -7.02 5.74 9.64
C VAL A 85 -6.55 5.98 8.21
N VAL A 86 -6.24 4.94 7.43
CA VAL A 86 -5.75 5.07 6.06
C VAL A 86 -6.06 3.82 5.23
N ASN A 87 -6.09 3.97 3.92
CA ASN A 87 -6.13 2.82 3.00
C ASN A 87 -4.82 2.05 3.08
N VAL A 88 -4.89 0.79 3.50
CA VAL A 88 -3.70 -0.07 3.62
C VAL A 88 -3.68 -1.10 2.50
N VAL A 89 -2.56 -1.20 1.78
CA VAL A 89 -2.32 -2.18 0.73
C VAL A 89 -1.11 -3.04 1.12
N PRO A 90 -1.29 -4.34 1.38
CA PRO A 90 -0.21 -5.20 1.82
C PRO A 90 0.65 -5.65 0.64
N VAL A 91 1.97 -5.68 0.86
CA VAL A 91 2.99 -5.97 -0.15
C VAL A 91 4.01 -6.91 0.44
N ILE A 92 4.29 -8.04 -0.21
CA ILE A 92 5.40 -8.93 0.16
C ILE A 92 6.69 -8.31 -0.39
N ALA A 93 7.56 -7.90 0.53
CA ALA A 93 8.86 -7.32 0.21
C ALA A 93 9.83 -8.40 -0.30
N LYS A 94 10.82 -8.00 -1.12
CA LYS A 94 11.95 -8.86 -1.55
C LYS A 94 11.47 -10.26 -1.99
N SER A 95 10.44 -10.30 -2.84
CA SER A 95 9.79 -11.57 -3.23
C SER A 95 10.68 -12.49 -4.07
N ASP A 96 11.86 -12.02 -4.46
CA ASP A 96 12.94 -12.80 -5.06
C ASP A 96 13.62 -13.77 -4.09
N SER A 97 13.33 -13.67 -2.79
CA SER A 97 13.79 -14.63 -1.78
C SER A 97 12.91 -15.88 -1.66
N LEU A 98 11.74 -15.89 -2.30
CA LEU A 98 10.80 -17.02 -2.29
C LEU A 98 10.71 -17.64 -3.70
N THR A 99 10.56 -18.95 -3.78
CA THR A 99 10.18 -19.60 -5.04
C THR A 99 8.74 -19.22 -5.44
N MET A 100 8.35 -19.56 -6.67
CA MET A 100 7.00 -19.26 -7.15
C MET A 100 5.94 -20.02 -6.33
N GLU A 101 6.23 -21.27 -5.97
CA GLU A 101 5.36 -22.13 -5.15
C GLU A 101 5.24 -21.59 -3.73
N GLU A 102 6.36 -21.19 -3.13
CA GLU A 102 6.41 -20.58 -1.80
C GLU A 102 5.64 -19.26 -1.76
N ARG A 103 5.78 -18.44 -2.81
CA ARG A 103 5.05 -17.17 -2.96
C ARG A 103 3.55 -17.40 -2.98
N VAL A 104 3.07 -18.35 -3.78
CA VAL A 104 1.63 -18.68 -3.87
C VAL A 104 1.11 -19.21 -2.53
N ALA A 105 1.86 -20.10 -1.88
CA ALA A 105 1.49 -20.63 -0.56
C ALA A 105 1.45 -19.52 0.50
N PHE A 106 2.45 -18.63 0.51
CA PHE A 106 2.54 -17.53 1.46
C PHE A 106 1.43 -16.50 1.28
N LYS A 107 1.09 -16.14 0.03
CA LYS A 107 -0.08 -15.29 -0.27
C LYS A 107 -1.37 -15.87 0.27
N ARG A 108 -1.61 -17.17 0.07
CA ARG A 108 -2.81 -17.85 0.57
C ARG A 108 -2.88 -17.80 2.09
N ARG A 109 -1.75 -18.00 2.78
CA ARG A 109 -1.66 -17.90 4.25
C ARG A 109 -1.98 -16.50 4.74
N ILE A 110 -1.34 -15.47 4.16
CA ILE A 110 -1.60 -14.07 4.51
C ILE A 110 -3.09 -13.74 4.34
N LYS A 111 -3.71 -14.12 3.22
CA LYS A 111 -5.15 -13.90 3.00
C LYS A 111 -6.01 -14.55 4.08
N SER A 112 -5.69 -15.80 4.45
CA SER A 112 -6.41 -16.53 5.50
C SER A 112 -6.29 -15.82 6.86
N GLU A 113 -5.11 -15.32 7.20
CA GLU A 113 -4.89 -14.63 8.48
C GLU A 113 -5.55 -13.25 8.54
N LEU A 114 -5.51 -12.50 7.44
CA LEU A 114 -6.21 -11.22 7.32
C LEU A 114 -7.72 -11.41 7.53
N GLY A 115 -8.30 -12.44 6.92
CA GLY A 115 -9.70 -12.82 7.11
C GLY A 115 -10.00 -13.26 8.55
N PHE A 116 -9.17 -14.15 9.12
CA PHE A 116 -9.32 -14.63 10.49
C PHE A 116 -9.28 -13.51 11.53
N HIS A 117 -8.40 -12.52 11.35
CA HIS A 117 -8.28 -11.37 12.24
C HIS A 117 -9.24 -10.22 11.92
N ASN A 118 -10.10 -10.39 10.90
CA ASN A 118 -11.06 -9.41 10.41
C ASN A 118 -10.41 -8.05 10.09
N ILE A 119 -9.25 -8.09 9.43
CA ILE A 119 -8.51 -6.89 9.01
C ILE A 119 -9.03 -6.47 7.64
N LYS A 120 -9.72 -5.32 7.59
CA LYS A 120 -10.22 -4.74 6.35
C LYS A 120 -9.10 -3.95 5.69
N LEU A 121 -8.66 -4.41 4.52
CA LEU A 121 -7.65 -3.74 3.71
C LEU A 121 -8.29 -3.26 2.41
N TYR A 122 -7.63 -2.33 1.75
CA TYR A 122 -8.09 -1.82 0.46
C TYR A 122 -7.81 -2.85 -0.66
N PRO A 123 -8.70 -3.01 -1.67
CA PRO A 123 -9.96 -2.28 -1.90
C PRO A 123 -11.13 -2.81 -1.05
N TYR A 124 -12.01 -1.89 -0.63
CA TYR A 124 -13.17 -2.22 0.20
C TYR A 124 -14.37 -2.66 -0.63
N ASP A 125 -15.18 -3.56 -0.07
CA ASP A 125 -16.49 -3.87 -0.63
C ASP A 125 -17.49 -2.75 -0.29
N SER A 126 -18.22 -2.28 -1.29
CA SER A 126 -19.35 -1.36 -1.13
C SER A 126 -20.49 -1.79 -2.05
N ASP A 127 -21.72 -1.70 -1.53
CA ASP A 127 -22.93 -2.01 -2.31
C ASP A 127 -23.20 -0.97 -3.40
N GLU A 128 -22.59 0.21 -3.30
CA GLU A 128 -22.71 1.32 -4.24
C GLU A 128 -21.87 1.15 -5.51
N LEU A 129 -20.93 0.20 -5.53
CA LEU A 129 -20.06 -0.05 -6.68
C LEU A 129 -20.84 -0.62 -7.87
N ASP A 130 -20.51 -0.18 -9.08
CA ASP A 130 -21.06 -0.81 -10.28
C ASP A 130 -20.40 -2.18 -10.56
N ASP A 131 -20.95 -2.96 -11.48
CA ASP A 131 -20.41 -4.29 -11.82
C ASP A 131 -18.97 -4.21 -12.37
N THR A 132 -18.61 -3.11 -13.02
CA THR A 132 -17.26 -2.92 -13.59
C THR A 132 -16.25 -2.69 -12.46
N GLU A 133 -16.59 -1.84 -11.49
CA GLU A 133 -15.78 -1.55 -10.31
C GLU A 133 -15.63 -2.79 -9.40
N ARG A 134 -16.72 -3.56 -9.20
CA ARG A 134 -16.65 -4.83 -8.46
C ARG A 134 -15.70 -5.82 -9.12
N ASN A 135 -15.81 -6.01 -10.45
CA ASN A 135 -14.92 -6.89 -11.19
C ASN A 135 -13.45 -6.44 -11.13
N LEU A 136 -13.21 -5.13 -11.16
CA LEU A 136 -11.87 -4.56 -11.02
C LEU A 136 -11.29 -4.84 -9.61
N ASN A 137 -12.09 -4.60 -8.57
CA ASN A 137 -11.73 -4.85 -7.17
C ASN A 137 -11.45 -6.33 -6.92
N ASP A 138 -12.29 -7.23 -7.44
CA ASP A 138 -12.11 -8.68 -7.31
C ASP A 138 -10.83 -9.15 -7.99
N SER A 139 -10.53 -8.63 -9.18
CA SER A 139 -9.28 -8.93 -9.90
C SER A 139 -8.05 -8.52 -9.08
N ILE A 140 -8.08 -7.35 -8.43
CA ILE A 140 -6.98 -6.89 -7.58
C ILE A 140 -6.89 -7.67 -6.27
N LYS A 141 -8.01 -8.00 -5.62
CA LYS A 141 -8.05 -8.84 -4.40
C LYS A 141 -7.46 -10.23 -4.63
N GLN A 142 -7.52 -10.75 -5.86
CA GLN A 142 -6.85 -11.99 -6.21
C GLN A 142 -5.32 -11.88 -6.20
N ILE A 143 -4.78 -10.71 -6.57
CA ILE A 143 -3.32 -10.48 -6.66
C ILE A 143 -2.73 -10.08 -5.30
N ILE A 144 -3.46 -9.27 -4.50
CA ILE A 144 -3.01 -8.79 -3.18
C ILE A 144 -2.77 -9.98 -2.22
N PRO A 145 -1.71 -9.99 -1.41
CA PRO A 145 -0.64 -8.99 -1.34
C PRO A 145 0.30 -9.06 -2.56
N PHE A 146 0.71 -7.89 -3.07
CA PHE A 146 1.63 -7.83 -4.22
C PHE A 146 3.02 -8.33 -3.83
N ALA A 147 3.57 -9.28 -4.59
CA ALA A 147 4.92 -9.81 -4.41
C ALA A 147 5.90 -9.04 -5.30
N ILE A 148 6.63 -8.10 -4.69
CA ILE A 148 7.46 -7.15 -5.44
C ILE A 148 8.95 -7.34 -5.17
N VAL A 149 9.74 -6.91 -6.16
CA VAL A 149 11.18 -6.73 -6.06
C VAL A 149 11.48 -5.28 -6.37
N GLY A 150 12.20 -4.60 -5.46
CA GLY A 150 12.66 -3.23 -5.69
C GLY A 150 14.05 -3.20 -6.33
N SER A 151 14.28 -2.24 -7.22
CA SER A 151 15.64 -1.87 -7.65
C SER A 151 15.72 -0.39 -8.00
N GLU A 152 16.76 0.27 -7.51
CA GLU A 152 17.18 1.61 -7.93
C GLU A 152 18.20 1.56 -9.08
N LYS A 153 18.76 0.38 -9.35
CA LYS A 153 19.81 0.20 -10.35
C LYS A 153 19.22 -0.18 -11.70
N ASN A 154 19.80 0.39 -12.75
CA ASN A 154 19.55 -0.05 -14.12
C ASN A 154 20.51 -1.18 -14.49
N VAL A 155 20.00 -2.15 -15.22
CA VAL A 155 20.73 -3.28 -15.79
C VAL A 155 20.42 -3.36 -17.28
N VAL A 156 21.40 -3.80 -18.08
CA VAL A 156 21.18 -3.99 -19.52
C VAL A 156 20.78 -5.44 -19.75
N ILE A 157 19.62 -5.65 -20.37
CA ILE A 157 19.09 -6.93 -20.81
C ILE A 157 18.73 -6.77 -22.29
N ASP A 158 19.29 -7.60 -23.16
CA ASP A 158 19.07 -7.56 -24.62
C ASP A 158 19.26 -6.15 -25.23
N GLY A 159 20.29 -5.44 -24.77
CA GLY A 159 20.61 -4.08 -25.23
C GLY A 159 19.70 -2.97 -24.69
N LYS A 160 18.67 -3.30 -23.90
CA LYS A 160 17.78 -2.32 -23.26
C LYS A 160 18.16 -2.08 -21.81
N SER A 161 18.23 -0.82 -21.40
CA SER A 161 18.41 -0.44 -20.00
C SER A 161 17.07 -0.53 -19.28
N VAL A 162 16.97 -1.45 -18.31
CA VAL A 162 15.76 -1.68 -17.51
C VAL A 162 16.08 -1.61 -16.03
N ARG A 163 15.10 -1.28 -15.19
CA ARG A 163 15.28 -1.36 -13.72
C ARG A 163 15.34 -2.82 -13.31
N GLY A 164 16.42 -3.21 -12.65
CA GLY A 164 16.60 -4.61 -12.29
C GLY A 164 17.63 -4.88 -11.22
N ARG A 165 17.52 -6.04 -10.60
CA ARG A 165 18.40 -6.51 -9.53
C ARG A 165 19.26 -7.65 -10.06
N ARG A 166 20.59 -7.47 -10.05
CA ARG A 166 21.53 -8.54 -10.38
C ARG A 166 21.88 -9.33 -9.11
N ASN A 167 21.71 -10.64 -9.14
CA ASN A 167 22.15 -11.56 -8.10
C ASN A 167 23.16 -12.56 -8.69
N ARG A 168 23.61 -13.55 -7.89
CA ARG A 168 24.58 -14.56 -8.34
C ARG A 168 24.02 -15.51 -9.42
N TRP A 169 22.70 -15.62 -9.52
CA TRP A 169 21.99 -16.57 -10.38
C TRP A 169 21.41 -15.93 -11.64
N GLY A 170 21.42 -14.60 -11.76
CA GLY A 170 20.91 -13.90 -12.92
C GLY A 170 20.51 -12.46 -12.64
N VAL A 171 19.65 -11.95 -13.51
CA VAL A 171 19.16 -10.57 -13.48
C VAL A 171 17.64 -10.58 -13.40
N ILE A 172 17.09 -9.96 -12.36
CA ILE A 172 15.67 -9.79 -12.16
C ILE A 172 15.27 -8.44 -12.74
N ASN A 173 14.62 -8.44 -13.89
CA ASN A 173 13.91 -7.27 -14.41
C ASN A 173 12.66 -7.00 -13.54
N VAL A 174 12.61 -5.83 -12.89
CA VAL A 174 11.51 -5.43 -12.01
C VAL A 174 10.24 -5.08 -12.80
N GLU A 175 10.39 -4.68 -14.06
CA GLU A 175 9.27 -4.36 -14.95
C GLU A 175 8.77 -5.56 -15.76
N ASN A 176 9.29 -6.77 -15.50
CA ASN A 176 8.78 -8.00 -16.09
C ASN A 176 7.80 -8.68 -15.14
N GLU A 177 6.54 -8.82 -15.57
CA GLU A 177 5.46 -9.49 -14.82
C GLU A 177 5.75 -10.96 -14.53
N GLN A 178 6.59 -11.62 -15.33
CA GLN A 178 7.02 -13.00 -15.09
C GLN A 178 8.00 -13.10 -13.90
N HIS A 179 8.65 -12.00 -13.53
CA HIS A 179 9.63 -11.98 -12.43
C HIS A 179 9.00 -11.52 -11.11
N CYS A 180 8.24 -10.43 -11.14
CA CYS A 180 7.56 -9.88 -9.97
C CYS A 180 6.33 -9.05 -10.34
N GLU A 181 5.53 -8.73 -9.34
CA GLU A 181 4.24 -8.06 -9.53
C GLU A 181 4.33 -6.54 -9.37
N PHE A 182 5.54 -5.96 -9.50
CA PHE A 182 5.74 -4.53 -9.36
C PHE A 182 4.95 -3.73 -10.41
N VAL A 183 4.83 -4.24 -11.63
CA VAL A 183 4.02 -3.62 -12.70
C VAL A 183 2.56 -3.51 -12.28
N HIS A 184 2.00 -4.57 -11.70
CA HIS A 184 0.63 -4.58 -11.18
C HIS A 184 0.46 -3.55 -10.06
N LEU A 185 1.39 -3.48 -9.11
CA LEU A 185 1.34 -2.48 -8.03
C LEU A 185 1.43 -1.04 -8.57
N ARG A 186 2.33 -0.78 -9.54
CA ARG A 186 2.48 0.54 -10.17
C ARG A 186 1.19 0.96 -10.88
N ASP A 187 0.63 0.08 -11.69
CA ASP A 187 -0.56 0.37 -12.49
C ASP A 187 -1.79 0.51 -11.58
N PHE A 188 -1.86 -0.28 -10.51
CA PHE A 188 -2.83 -0.12 -9.42
C PHE A 188 -2.77 1.29 -8.80
N LEU A 189 -1.60 1.75 -8.37
CA LEU A 189 -1.44 3.04 -7.68
C LEU A 189 -1.59 4.26 -8.59
N THR A 190 -1.24 4.14 -9.88
CA THR A 190 -1.10 5.32 -10.76
C THR A 190 -2.12 5.40 -11.88
N ARG A 191 -2.84 4.31 -12.15
CA ARG A 191 -3.78 4.24 -13.29
C ARG A 191 -5.18 3.84 -12.86
N THR A 192 -5.33 2.69 -12.20
CA THR A 192 -6.66 2.09 -12.00
C THR A 192 -7.34 2.55 -10.72
N HIS A 193 -6.63 2.64 -9.59
CA HIS A 193 -7.26 2.89 -8.27
C HIS A 193 -6.85 4.24 -7.65
N LEU A 194 -6.11 5.08 -8.38
CA LEU A 194 -5.63 6.36 -7.86
C LEU A 194 -6.79 7.24 -7.35
N GLN A 195 -7.85 7.36 -8.14
CA GLN A 195 -8.99 8.21 -7.81
C GLN A 195 -9.78 7.65 -6.64
N ASP A 196 -10.07 6.34 -6.65
CA ASP A 196 -10.80 5.67 -5.57
C ASP A 196 -10.04 5.71 -4.23
N LEU A 197 -8.70 5.57 -4.25
CA LEU A 197 -7.87 5.78 -3.05
C LEU A 197 -8.05 7.19 -2.47
N ILE A 198 -8.13 8.22 -3.32
CA ILE A 198 -8.34 9.61 -2.89
C ILE A 198 -9.77 9.78 -2.33
N GLU A 199 -10.77 9.25 -3.01
CA GLU A 199 -12.18 9.35 -2.61
C GLU A 199 -12.44 8.63 -1.30
N THR A 200 -11.98 7.39 -1.17
CA THR A 200 -12.05 6.61 0.07
C THR A 200 -11.34 7.32 1.23
N THR A 201 -10.19 7.98 0.96
CA THR A 201 -9.50 8.79 1.99
C THR A 201 -10.33 9.98 2.42
N ALA A 202 -11.02 10.65 1.49
CA ALA A 202 -11.85 11.80 1.80
C ALA A 202 -13.14 11.40 2.53
N GLN A 203 -13.88 10.41 2.02
CA GLN A 203 -15.23 10.07 2.46
C GLN A 203 -15.26 9.12 3.67
N ILE A 204 -14.24 8.28 3.83
CA ILE A 204 -14.18 7.32 4.94
C ILE A 204 -13.22 7.81 6.00
N HIS A 205 -11.92 7.85 5.70
CA HIS A 205 -10.89 8.08 6.72
C HIS A 205 -10.92 9.51 7.26
N TYR A 206 -11.01 10.50 6.38
CA TYR A 206 -11.07 11.91 6.77
C TYR A 206 -12.39 12.28 7.45
N GLU A 207 -13.54 11.84 6.95
CA GLU A 207 -14.83 12.09 7.63
C GLU A 207 -14.92 11.38 8.98
N ALA A 208 -14.40 10.15 9.10
CA ALA A 208 -14.29 9.47 10.39
C ALA A 208 -13.35 10.20 11.37
N PHE A 209 -12.31 10.86 10.88
CA PHE A 209 -11.48 11.74 11.69
C PHE A 209 -12.22 13.03 12.09
N ARG A 210 -12.89 13.68 11.12
CA ARG A 210 -13.62 14.94 11.31
C ARG A 210 -14.78 14.81 12.30
N SER A 211 -15.54 13.73 12.22
CA SER A 211 -16.66 13.47 13.14
C SER A 211 -16.26 13.22 14.59
N LYS A 212 -14.97 12.94 14.85
CA LYS A 212 -14.42 12.74 16.20
C LYS A 212 -13.81 14.00 16.82
N GLN A 213 -13.76 15.11 16.07
CA GLN A 213 -13.28 16.42 16.53
C GLN A 213 -14.44 17.34 16.91
#